data_AF-A0A950CCQ6-F1
#
_entry.id   AF-A0A950CCQ6-F1
#
_cell.length_a   1.000
_cell.length_b   1.000
_cell.length_c   1.000
_cell.angle_alpha   90.00
_cell.angle_beta   90.00
_cell.angle_gamma   90.00
#
_symmetry.space_group_name_H-M   'P 1'
#
loop_
_entity.id
_entity.type
_entity.pdbx_description
1 polymer ?
#
loop_
_entity_poly.entity_id
_entity_poly.type
_entity_poly.pdbx_seq_one_letter_code
_entity_poly.pdbx_strand_id
1 'polypeptide(L)'
;DFEPGTDASYSDTAYVLLGFVIGRVAGKFYGDLLGARVFAPLHMLRTRIVSDADIIPGRASGYERTASGALRNQDYVSPALNRTADGSLYSTVRDLARWDAALYANDILPQRELRRMWSVDALRDGRQPLLHYGYGWEINSLRGHEVVEYDGNWQGFQAALARYPDRGLTVIVLTNLALCRAQRLAHAVAGIFDPALARYPDAAPDAAPQRTARFRALLAAARSGALDPLAFSPAVRGRFGEAWRRSLARDLASVGEIRGVRFVAQGAGAGERVYRVELDQMVDYFTVREDDAGLIANIDLRHEY
;
A
#
# COMPACT_ATOMS: atom_id res chain seq x y z
N ASP A 1 1.11 -5.90 20.26
CA ASP A 1 0.43 -4.66 20.71
C ASP A 1 -1.10 -4.74 20.80
N PHE A 2 -1.75 -5.76 20.23
CA PHE A 2 -3.21 -5.95 20.31
C PHE A 2 -3.58 -7.44 20.14
N GLU A 3 -4.83 -7.81 20.45
CA GLU A 3 -5.32 -9.18 20.23
C GLU A 3 -5.50 -9.50 18.74
N PRO A 4 -5.28 -10.76 18.29
CA PRO A 4 -5.47 -11.13 16.89
C PRO A 4 -6.86 -10.79 16.34
N GLY A 5 -6.91 -10.05 15.23
CA GLY A 5 -8.16 -9.65 14.59
C GLY A 5 -8.91 -8.50 15.25
N THR A 6 -8.37 -7.85 16.29
CA THR A 6 -8.96 -6.60 16.85
C THR A 6 -8.35 -5.33 16.27
N ASP A 7 -7.19 -5.45 15.63
CA ASP A 7 -6.54 -4.42 14.82
C ASP A 7 -5.62 -5.05 13.75
N ALA A 8 -5.03 -4.23 12.89
CA ALA A 8 -4.11 -4.65 11.84
C ALA A 8 -2.80 -3.86 11.87
N SER A 9 -1.69 -4.57 11.67
CA SER A 9 -0.36 -3.98 11.50
C SER A 9 0.45 -4.87 10.58
N TYR A 10 1.22 -4.26 9.69
CA TYR A 10 2.13 -4.99 8.82
C TYR A 10 3.25 -5.67 9.64
N SER A 11 3.71 -6.84 9.19
CA SER A 11 4.79 -7.59 9.83
C SER A 11 5.49 -8.52 8.84
N ASP A 12 6.76 -8.23 8.51
CA ASP A 12 7.60 -9.13 7.71
C ASP A 12 7.75 -10.50 8.37
N THR A 13 7.90 -10.53 9.70
CA THR A 13 7.99 -11.77 10.47
C THR A 13 6.78 -12.68 10.27
N ALA A 14 5.60 -12.13 9.98
CA ALA A 14 4.43 -12.95 9.66
C ALA A 14 4.61 -13.72 8.33
N TYR A 15 5.24 -13.11 7.32
CA TYR A 15 5.60 -13.78 6.07
C TYR A 15 6.77 -14.77 6.26
N VAL A 16 7.75 -14.45 7.11
CA VAL A 16 8.77 -15.43 7.52
C VAL A 16 8.12 -16.69 8.10
N LEU A 17 7.17 -16.51 9.03
CA LEU A 17 6.41 -17.62 9.62
C LEU A 17 5.58 -18.37 8.57
N LEU A 18 4.94 -17.66 7.64
CA LEU A 18 4.20 -18.28 6.54
C LEU A 18 5.10 -19.19 5.70
N GLY A 19 6.33 -18.78 5.41
CA GLY A 19 7.34 -19.62 4.75
C GLY A 19 7.62 -20.92 5.50
N PHE A 20 7.73 -20.87 6.83
CA PHE A 20 7.88 -22.07 7.67
C PHE A 20 6.65 -22.98 7.63
N VAL A 21 5.44 -22.40 7.68
CA VAL A 21 4.18 -23.17 7.58
C VAL A 21 4.10 -23.89 6.24
N ILE A 22 4.36 -23.19 5.13
CA ILE A 22 4.43 -23.78 3.80
C ILE A 22 5.44 -24.94 3.79
N GLY A 23 6.63 -24.72 4.34
CA GLY A 23 7.66 -25.75 4.44
C GLY A 23 7.23 -26.99 5.20
N ARG A 24 6.55 -26.80 6.33
CA ARG A 24 6.04 -27.89 7.18
C ARG A 24 4.94 -28.69 6.50
N VAL A 25 3.99 -28.01 5.84
CA VAL A 25 2.84 -28.65 5.19
C VAL A 25 3.25 -29.36 3.91
N ALA A 26 4.09 -28.73 3.09
CA ALA A 26 4.47 -29.27 1.79
C ALA A 26 5.70 -30.19 1.81
N GLY A 27 6.46 -30.20 2.92
CA GLY A 27 7.71 -30.96 3.04
C GLY A 27 8.83 -30.47 2.12
N LYS A 28 8.72 -29.23 1.61
CA LYS A 28 9.65 -28.62 0.65
C LYS A 28 9.88 -27.15 1.00
N PHE A 29 11.05 -26.63 0.69
CA PHE A 29 11.31 -25.19 0.84
C PHE A 29 10.33 -24.37 -0.01
N TYR A 30 9.80 -23.26 0.52
CA TYR A 30 8.78 -22.46 -0.17
C TYR A 30 9.26 -21.96 -1.54
N GLY A 31 10.54 -21.62 -1.66
CA GLY A 31 11.12 -21.15 -2.92
C GLY A 31 11.12 -22.21 -4.01
N ASP A 32 11.32 -23.48 -3.65
CA ASP A 32 11.23 -24.59 -4.60
C ASP A 32 9.79 -24.82 -5.06
N LEU A 33 8.82 -24.61 -4.17
CA LEU A 33 7.40 -24.67 -4.50
C LEU A 33 7.00 -23.53 -5.45
N LEU A 34 7.45 -22.30 -5.20
CA LEU A 34 7.22 -21.18 -6.12
C LEU A 34 7.86 -21.45 -7.48
N GLY A 35 9.09 -21.98 -7.50
CA GLY A 35 9.75 -22.41 -8.73
C GLY A 35 8.91 -23.39 -9.54
N ALA A 36 8.39 -24.44 -8.89
CA ALA A 36 7.64 -25.50 -9.55
C ALA A 36 6.18 -25.12 -9.90
N ARG A 37 5.51 -24.31 -9.07
CA ARG A 37 4.06 -24.05 -9.19
C ARG A 37 3.72 -22.68 -9.77
N VAL A 38 4.66 -21.74 -9.79
CA VAL A 38 4.42 -20.36 -10.25
C VAL A 38 5.42 -19.99 -11.35
N PHE A 39 6.72 -20.03 -11.07
CA PHE A 39 7.71 -19.46 -11.99
C PHE A 39 7.86 -20.30 -13.26
N ALA A 40 7.98 -21.63 -13.14
CA ALA A 40 8.12 -22.50 -14.30
C ALA A 40 6.86 -22.52 -15.19
N PRO A 41 5.63 -22.69 -14.64
CA PRO A 41 4.40 -22.65 -15.44
C PRO A 41 4.18 -21.34 -16.20
N LEU A 42 4.62 -20.21 -15.64
CA LEU A 42 4.51 -18.90 -16.29
C LEU A 42 5.70 -18.49 -17.13
N HIS A 43 6.70 -19.37 -17.28
CA HIS A 43 7.95 -19.03 -17.97
C HIS A 43 8.64 -17.78 -17.40
N MET A 44 8.61 -17.61 -16.08
CA MET A 44 9.36 -16.58 -15.35
C MET A 44 10.81 -17.03 -15.13
N LEU A 45 11.54 -17.19 -16.23
CA LEU A 45 12.85 -17.88 -16.28
C LEU A 45 13.98 -17.16 -15.53
N ARG A 46 13.79 -15.91 -15.14
CA ARG A 46 14.77 -15.11 -14.39
C ARG A 46 14.39 -14.94 -12.92
N THR A 47 13.16 -15.31 -12.55
CA THR A 47 12.66 -15.21 -11.18
C THR A 47 13.14 -16.37 -10.33
N ARG A 48 13.70 -16.06 -9.16
CA ARG A 48 14.32 -17.05 -8.27
C ARG A 48 14.48 -16.51 -6.86
N ILE A 49 14.76 -17.41 -5.92
CA ILE A 49 15.23 -17.05 -4.57
C ILE A 49 16.61 -16.41 -4.65
N VAL A 50 16.86 -15.43 -3.80
CA VAL A 50 18.18 -14.79 -3.69
C VAL A 50 19.25 -15.86 -3.36
N SER A 51 20.35 -15.83 -4.12
CA SER A 51 21.53 -16.64 -3.88
C SER A 51 22.77 -15.76 -3.89
N ASP A 52 23.52 -15.77 -2.80
CA ASP A 52 24.79 -15.06 -2.67
C ASP A 52 25.95 -15.80 -3.38
N ALA A 53 25.76 -17.08 -3.71
CA ALA A 53 26.78 -17.92 -4.36
C ALA A 53 26.65 -17.94 -5.89
N ASP A 54 25.44 -17.71 -6.42
CA ASP A 54 25.19 -17.82 -7.86
C ASP A 54 25.77 -16.64 -8.63
N ILE A 55 26.47 -16.92 -9.72
CA ILE A 55 26.78 -15.91 -10.73
C ILE A 55 25.56 -15.73 -11.63
N ILE A 56 24.87 -14.59 -11.50
CA ILE A 56 23.64 -14.29 -12.25
C ILE A 56 23.94 -13.21 -13.30
N PRO A 57 24.01 -13.57 -14.61
CA PRO A 57 24.24 -12.60 -15.67
C PRO A 57 23.14 -11.52 -15.70
N GLY A 58 23.55 -10.26 -15.73
CA GLY A 58 22.64 -9.11 -15.77
C GLY A 58 21.97 -8.77 -14.43
N ARG A 59 22.38 -9.39 -13.32
CA ARG A 59 21.95 -8.96 -11.98
C ARG A 59 22.57 -7.60 -11.65
N ALA A 60 21.74 -6.61 -11.33
CA ALA A 60 22.21 -5.33 -10.83
C ALA A 60 22.79 -5.46 -9.41
N SER A 61 23.73 -4.59 -9.05
CA SER A 61 24.10 -4.36 -7.65
C SER A 61 23.13 -3.38 -6.99
N GLY A 62 22.87 -3.57 -5.70
CA GLY A 62 22.10 -2.62 -4.90
C GLY A 62 22.98 -1.45 -4.45
N TYR A 63 22.38 -0.30 -4.20
CA TYR A 63 23.13 0.88 -3.77
C TYR A 63 22.38 1.64 -2.69
N GLU A 64 23.14 2.40 -1.91
CA GLU A 64 22.65 3.31 -0.89
C GLU A 64 23.37 4.65 -1.01
N ARG A 65 22.80 5.69 -0.40
CA ARG A 65 23.48 6.98 -0.21
C ARG A 65 23.86 7.15 1.26
N THR A 66 25.08 7.60 1.50
CA THR A 66 25.50 8.04 2.84
C THR A 66 24.76 9.30 3.27
N ALA A 67 24.89 9.68 4.54
CA ALA A 67 24.40 10.98 5.02
C ALA A 67 24.98 12.18 4.26
N SER A 68 26.19 12.04 3.70
CA SER A 68 26.82 13.05 2.83
C SER A 68 26.37 12.99 1.36
N GLY A 69 25.48 12.07 1.01
CA GLY A 69 24.95 11.88 -0.34
C GLY A 69 25.80 11.00 -1.27
N ALA A 70 26.96 10.52 -0.81
CA ALA A 70 27.85 9.67 -1.59
C ALA A 70 27.23 8.30 -1.84
N LEU A 71 27.37 7.80 -3.07
CA LEU A 71 26.86 6.47 -3.46
C LEU A 71 27.79 5.37 -2.93
N ARG A 72 27.22 4.33 -2.34
CA ARG A 72 27.93 3.12 -1.91
C ARG A 72 27.13 1.87 -2.25
N ASN A 73 27.77 0.71 -2.28
CA ASN A 73 27.03 -0.56 -2.30
C ASN A 73 26.20 -0.70 -1.01
N GLN A 74 25.15 -1.51 -1.08
CA GLN A 74 24.33 -1.84 0.07
C GLN A 74 25.14 -2.47 1.22
N ASP A 75 24.62 -2.36 2.44
CA ASP A 75 25.21 -3.03 3.59
C ASP A 75 25.09 -4.56 3.49
N TYR A 76 26.00 -5.27 4.16
CA TYR A 76 25.98 -6.73 4.20
C TYR A 76 24.74 -7.25 4.95
N VAL A 77 24.13 -8.29 4.39
CA VAL A 77 23.00 -9.01 5.00
C VAL A 77 23.34 -10.50 5.04
N SER A 78 22.96 -11.17 6.13
CA SER A 78 23.18 -12.60 6.28
C SER A 78 22.46 -13.40 5.16
N PRO A 79 23.12 -14.37 4.51
CA PRO A 79 22.47 -15.26 3.55
C PRO A 79 21.24 -16.01 4.10
N ALA A 80 21.13 -16.18 5.42
CA ALA A 80 19.96 -16.77 6.04
C ALA A 80 18.69 -15.93 5.86
N LEU A 81 18.82 -14.60 5.84
CA LEU A 81 17.72 -13.66 5.59
C LEU A 81 17.37 -13.57 4.11
N ASN A 82 18.27 -13.95 3.21
CA ASN A 82 18.03 -14.05 1.77
C ASN A 82 17.25 -15.31 1.35
N ARG A 83 16.66 -16.00 2.33
CA ARG A 83 15.91 -17.25 2.11
C ARG A 83 14.60 -17.27 2.85
N THR A 84 14.12 -16.13 3.34
CA THR A 84 12.83 -16.00 4.04
C THR A 84 11.74 -15.50 3.09
N ALA A 85 10.47 -15.83 3.38
CA ALA A 85 9.36 -15.65 2.44
C ALA A 85 8.76 -14.23 2.40
N ASP A 86 9.35 -13.30 3.15
CA ASP A 86 8.98 -11.88 3.29
C ASP A 86 9.53 -10.97 2.17
N GLY A 87 10.59 -11.37 1.46
CA GLY A 87 11.14 -10.51 0.39
C GLY A 87 12.29 -11.08 -0.45
N SER A 88 12.61 -12.36 -0.31
CA SER A 88 13.87 -12.92 -0.84
C SER A 88 13.81 -13.39 -2.30
N LEU A 89 13.28 -12.59 -3.21
CA LEU A 89 13.20 -12.93 -4.64
C LEU A 89 13.99 -11.95 -5.52
N TYR A 90 14.75 -12.50 -6.47
CA TYR A 90 15.18 -11.78 -7.66
C TYR A 90 14.17 -11.99 -8.79
N SER A 91 13.91 -10.94 -9.56
CA SER A 91 13.05 -11.00 -10.74
C SER A 91 13.43 -9.95 -11.77
N THR A 92 12.66 -9.85 -12.85
CA THR A 92 12.79 -8.82 -13.89
C THR A 92 11.41 -8.26 -14.21
N VAL A 93 11.34 -7.05 -14.75
CA VAL A 93 10.07 -6.45 -15.19
C VAL A 93 9.30 -7.34 -16.18
N ARG A 94 9.98 -8.12 -17.03
CA ARG A 94 9.34 -9.02 -17.99
C ARG A 94 8.73 -10.25 -17.33
N ASP A 95 9.39 -10.80 -16.32
CA ASP A 95 8.83 -11.93 -15.57
C ASP A 95 7.66 -11.48 -14.70
N LEU A 96 7.77 -10.34 -14.04
CA LEU A 96 6.66 -9.76 -13.27
C LEU A 96 5.46 -9.40 -14.16
N ALA A 97 5.68 -8.98 -15.41
CA ALA A 97 4.60 -8.79 -16.37
C ALA A 97 3.89 -10.10 -16.74
N ARG A 98 4.61 -11.24 -16.80
CA ARG A 98 4.00 -12.56 -17.00
C ARG A 98 3.19 -12.99 -15.78
N TRP A 99 3.73 -12.75 -14.58
CA TRP A 99 3.00 -12.96 -13.32
C TRP A 99 1.70 -12.16 -13.29
N ASP A 100 1.76 -10.87 -13.59
CA ASP A 100 0.57 -10.01 -13.65
C ASP A 100 -0.46 -10.50 -14.68
N ALA A 101 -0.03 -10.85 -15.90
CA ALA A 101 -0.92 -11.38 -16.92
C ALA A 101 -1.67 -12.64 -16.44
N ALA A 102 -0.99 -13.52 -15.69
CA ALA A 102 -1.60 -14.73 -15.12
C ALA A 102 -2.67 -14.43 -14.05
N LEU A 103 -2.62 -13.26 -13.39
CA LEU A 103 -3.63 -12.82 -12.41
C LEU A 103 -4.94 -12.38 -13.07
N TYR A 104 -4.94 -12.05 -14.36
CA TYR A 104 -6.16 -11.83 -15.14
C TYR A 104 -6.74 -13.13 -15.70
N ALA A 105 -5.92 -14.18 -15.75
CA ALA A 105 -6.31 -15.51 -16.19
C ALA A 105 -6.68 -16.42 -14.99
N ASN A 106 -6.98 -17.69 -15.26
CA ASN A 106 -7.15 -18.73 -14.23
C ASN A 106 -5.93 -19.66 -14.19
N ASP A 107 -4.75 -19.17 -14.60
CA ASP A 107 -3.58 -20.01 -14.87
C ASP A 107 -2.94 -20.57 -13.59
N ILE A 108 -3.00 -19.82 -12.49
CA ILE A 108 -2.39 -20.22 -11.20
C ILE A 108 -3.43 -20.37 -10.10
N LEU A 109 -4.39 -19.46 -10.05
CA LEU A 109 -5.50 -19.51 -9.10
C LEU A 109 -6.80 -19.17 -9.82
N PRO A 110 -7.93 -19.78 -9.43
CA PRO A 110 -9.23 -19.35 -9.89
C PRO A 110 -9.49 -17.88 -9.51
N GLN A 111 -10.19 -17.14 -10.36
CA GLN A 111 -10.56 -15.74 -10.12
C GLN A 111 -11.28 -15.50 -8.77
N ARG A 112 -11.97 -16.51 -8.22
CA ARG A 112 -12.57 -16.42 -6.88
C ARG A 112 -11.50 -16.30 -5.77
N GLU A 113 -10.44 -17.09 -5.86
CA GLU A 113 -9.35 -17.06 -4.87
C GLU A 113 -8.52 -15.79 -5.02
N LEU A 114 -8.34 -15.29 -6.24
CA LEU A 114 -7.70 -14.00 -6.50
C LEU A 114 -8.49 -12.82 -5.92
N ARG A 115 -9.82 -12.80 -6.09
CA ARG A 115 -10.67 -11.79 -5.42
C ARG A 115 -10.56 -11.83 -3.90
N ARG A 116 -10.42 -13.03 -3.31
CA ARG A 116 -10.18 -13.18 -1.88
C ARG A 116 -8.78 -12.67 -1.49
N MET A 117 -7.78 -12.90 -2.33
CA MET A 117 -6.42 -12.39 -2.15
C MET A 117 -6.39 -10.85 -2.09
N TRP A 118 -7.30 -10.19 -2.81
CA TRP A 118 -7.40 -8.72 -2.87
C TRP A 118 -8.54 -8.12 -2.02
N SER A 119 -9.17 -8.91 -1.15
CA SER A 119 -10.19 -8.40 -0.24
C SER A 119 -9.61 -8.09 1.13
N VAL A 120 -10.06 -6.99 1.73
CA VAL A 120 -9.73 -6.62 3.11
C VAL A 120 -10.71 -7.29 4.07
N ASP A 121 -10.17 -8.12 4.97
CA ASP A 121 -10.98 -8.79 6.00
C ASP A 121 -11.41 -7.79 7.08
N ALA A 122 -12.67 -7.89 7.52
CA ALA A 122 -13.16 -7.12 8.65
C ALA A 122 -12.50 -7.60 9.96
N LEU A 123 -12.29 -6.66 10.88
CA LEU A 123 -11.93 -6.95 12.26
C LEU A 123 -13.04 -7.76 12.95
N ARG A 124 -12.70 -8.39 14.08
CA ARG A 124 -13.58 -9.28 14.86
C ARG A 124 -14.92 -8.62 15.24
N ASP A 125 -14.93 -7.30 15.38
CA ASP A 125 -16.11 -6.50 15.70
C ASP A 125 -16.88 -5.97 14.47
N GLY A 126 -16.51 -6.42 13.27
CA GLY A 126 -17.14 -6.06 12.00
C GLY A 126 -16.65 -4.75 11.39
N ARG A 127 -15.72 -4.02 12.04
CA ARG A 127 -15.12 -2.81 11.46
C ARG A 127 -14.11 -3.16 10.38
N GLN A 128 -13.85 -2.23 9.46
CA GLN A 128 -12.72 -2.32 8.54
C GLN A 128 -11.44 -1.80 9.22
N PRO A 129 -10.29 -2.48 9.04
CA PRO A 129 -9.01 -1.98 9.50
C PRO A 129 -8.60 -0.70 8.74
N LEU A 130 -7.71 0.09 9.34
CA LEU A 130 -7.12 1.24 8.65
C LEU A 130 -6.08 0.82 7.61
N LEU A 131 -5.31 -0.21 7.94
CA LEU A 131 -4.45 -0.92 6.99
C LEU A 131 -5.31 -1.77 6.03
N HIS A 132 -5.50 -1.29 4.80
CA HIS A 132 -6.26 -2.00 3.77
C HIS A 132 -5.36 -3.00 3.06
N TYR A 133 -5.28 -4.21 3.63
CA TYR A 133 -4.29 -5.20 3.22
C TYR A 133 -4.94 -6.57 3.02
N GLY A 134 -4.76 -7.13 1.83
CA GLY A 134 -5.18 -8.49 1.46
C GLY A 134 -4.08 -9.52 1.71
N TYR A 135 -4.09 -10.64 1.00
CA TYR A 135 -3.02 -11.64 1.11
C TYR A 135 -1.82 -11.23 0.25
N GLY A 136 -0.96 -10.35 0.79
CA GLY A 136 0.27 -9.88 0.13
C GLY A 136 0.12 -8.67 -0.75
N TRP A 137 -0.97 -7.91 -0.57
CA TRP A 137 -1.32 -6.77 -1.39
C TRP A 137 -1.91 -5.65 -0.53
N GLU A 138 -1.51 -4.42 -0.82
CA GLU A 138 -2.22 -3.23 -0.39
C GLU A 138 -3.38 -2.97 -1.35
N ILE A 139 -4.53 -2.61 -0.77
CA ILE A 139 -5.79 -2.38 -1.50
C ILE A 139 -6.20 -0.92 -1.30
N ASN A 140 -5.66 -0.07 -2.17
CA ASN A 140 -5.75 1.37 -2.09
C ASN A 140 -6.72 1.93 -3.13
N SER A 141 -6.74 3.26 -3.25
CA SER A 141 -7.55 3.98 -4.22
C SER A 141 -6.73 5.09 -4.86
N LEU A 142 -7.02 5.41 -6.11
CA LEU A 142 -6.53 6.61 -6.76
C LEU A 142 -7.65 7.22 -7.59
N ARG A 143 -8.16 8.37 -7.16
CA ARG A 143 -9.27 9.07 -7.84
C ARG A 143 -10.52 8.21 -8.01
N GLY A 144 -10.79 7.35 -7.02
CA GLY A 144 -11.93 6.43 -7.03
C GLY A 144 -11.69 5.12 -7.80
N HIS A 145 -10.54 4.95 -8.44
CA HIS A 145 -10.11 3.69 -9.03
C HIS A 145 -9.41 2.82 -8.00
N GLU A 146 -9.76 1.54 -7.93
CA GLU A 146 -9.08 0.59 -7.06
C GLU A 146 -7.63 0.39 -7.52
N VAL A 147 -6.71 0.39 -6.55
CA VAL A 147 -5.30 0.11 -6.78
C VAL A 147 -4.91 -1.11 -5.96
N VAL A 148 -4.52 -2.18 -6.64
CA VAL A 148 -4.01 -3.41 -6.00
C VAL A 148 -2.51 -3.42 -6.20
N GLU A 149 -1.76 -3.20 -5.12
CA GLU A 149 -0.35 -2.89 -5.23
C GLU A 149 0.51 -3.44 -4.10
N TYR A 150 1.82 -3.36 -4.30
CA TYR A 150 2.80 -3.60 -3.26
C TYR A 150 4.11 -2.92 -3.61
N ASP A 151 4.83 -2.45 -2.61
CA ASP A 151 6.22 -2.04 -2.73
C ASP A 151 7.16 -3.02 -2.01
N GLY A 152 8.44 -2.93 -2.31
CA GLY A 152 9.42 -3.83 -1.73
C GLY A 152 10.76 -3.16 -1.60
N ASN A 153 11.39 -3.33 -0.45
CA ASN A 153 12.71 -2.81 -0.18
C ASN A 153 13.60 -3.91 0.38
N TRP A 154 14.77 -4.08 -0.23
CA TRP A 154 15.75 -5.05 0.26
C TRP A 154 17.12 -4.72 -0.32
N GLN A 155 18.18 -4.72 0.50
CA GLN A 155 19.57 -4.69 0.02
C GLN A 155 19.89 -3.61 -1.03
N GLY A 156 19.46 -2.36 -0.79
CA GLY A 156 19.72 -1.29 -1.74
C GLY A 156 18.82 -1.30 -2.99
N PHE A 157 17.78 -2.14 -3.01
CA PHE A 157 16.74 -2.13 -4.05
C PHE A 157 15.43 -1.56 -3.52
N GLN A 158 14.68 -0.97 -4.44
CA GLN A 158 13.30 -0.53 -4.23
C GLN A 158 12.49 -0.96 -5.45
N ALA A 159 11.38 -1.64 -5.22
CA ALA A 159 10.47 -2.16 -6.22
C ALA A 159 9.04 -1.69 -5.94
N ALA A 160 8.23 -1.57 -6.99
CA ALA A 160 6.80 -1.38 -6.87
C ALA A 160 6.07 -2.05 -8.04
N LEU A 161 4.91 -2.59 -7.75
CA LEU A 161 3.97 -3.10 -8.73
C LEU A 161 2.59 -2.56 -8.36
N ALA A 162 2.02 -1.71 -9.22
CA ALA A 162 0.70 -1.11 -9.04
C ALA A 162 -0.23 -1.57 -10.16
N ARG A 163 -1.34 -2.21 -9.80
CA ARG A 163 -2.38 -2.71 -10.72
C ARG A 163 -3.62 -1.86 -10.59
N TYR A 164 -4.22 -1.52 -11.72
CA TYR A 164 -5.47 -0.78 -11.86
C TYR A 164 -6.46 -1.68 -12.62
N PRO A 165 -7.15 -2.61 -11.93
CA PRO A 165 -7.88 -3.69 -12.57
C PRO A 165 -8.99 -3.21 -13.52
N ASP A 166 -9.72 -2.17 -13.13
CA ASP A 166 -10.80 -1.57 -13.92
C ASP A 166 -10.30 -0.79 -15.15
N ARG A 167 -9.01 -0.47 -15.18
CA ARG A 167 -8.32 0.18 -16.30
C ARG A 167 -7.54 -0.80 -17.18
N GLY A 168 -7.39 -2.06 -16.75
CA GLY A 168 -6.56 -3.04 -17.44
C GLY A 168 -5.09 -2.62 -17.54
N LEU A 169 -4.59 -1.88 -16.55
CA LEU A 169 -3.24 -1.32 -16.53
C LEU A 169 -2.45 -1.83 -15.32
N THR A 170 -1.20 -2.22 -15.56
CA THR A 170 -0.23 -2.52 -14.50
C THR A 170 1.06 -1.77 -14.78
N VAL A 171 1.63 -1.14 -13.74
CA VAL A 171 2.93 -0.48 -13.81
C VAL A 171 3.89 -1.15 -12.84
N ILE A 172 5.04 -1.60 -13.37
CA ILE A 172 6.10 -2.26 -12.60
C ILE A 172 7.35 -1.39 -12.66
N VAL A 173 7.89 -1.02 -11.49
CA VAL A 173 9.11 -0.23 -11.36
C VAL A 173 10.09 -0.99 -10.49
N LEU A 174 11.30 -1.25 -11.02
CA LEU A 174 12.41 -1.83 -10.27
C LEU A 174 13.59 -0.85 -10.28
N THR A 175 14.12 -0.54 -9.10
CA THR A 175 15.28 0.35 -8.95
C THR A 175 16.30 -0.30 -8.03
N ASN A 176 17.57 0.03 -8.24
CA ASN A 176 18.69 -0.50 -7.47
C ASN A 176 19.34 0.57 -6.57
N LEU A 177 18.53 1.50 -6.08
CA LEU A 177 18.95 2.49 -5.10
C LEU A 177 17.95 2.52 -3.94
N ALA A 178 18.44 2.36 -2.72
CA ALA A 178 17.65 2.46 -1.50
C ALA A 178 16.92 3.81 -1.43
N LEU A 179 15.75 3.80 -0.80
CA LEU A 179 14.92 4.98 -0.55
C LEU A 179 14.43 5.68 -1.83
N CYS A 180 14.59 5.05 -3.00
CA CYS A 180 13.84 5.42 -4.19
C CYS A 180 12.36 5.18 -3.96
N ARG A 181 11.53 6.20 -4.21
CA ARG A 181 10.08 6.13 -4.06
C ARG A 181 9.45 5.46 -5.29
N ALA A 182 9.74 4.17 -5.50
CA ALA A 182 9.37 3.41 -6.69
C ALA A 182 7.86 3.41 -6.95
N GLN A 183 7.04 3.31 -5.89
CA GLN A 183 5.59 3.36 -5.97
C GLN A 183 5.08 4.72 -6.49
N ARG A 184 5.67 5.84 -6.04
CA ARG A 184 5.36 7.17 -6.60
C ARG A 184 5.69 7.28 -8.09
N LEU A 185 6.77 6.63 -8.54
CA LEU A 185 7.10 6.56 -9.96
C LEU A 185 6.07 5.72 -10.71
N ALA A 186 5.63 4.59 -10.14
CA ALA A 186 4.62 3.73 -10.74
C ALA A 186 3.31 4.50 -11.00
N HIS A 187 2.80 5.22 -9.98
CA HIS A 187 1.60 6.05 -10.15
C HIS A 187 1.79 7.22 -11.11
N ALA A 188 2.97 7.86 -11.12
CA ALA A 188 3.25 8.94 -12.06
C ALA A 188 3.23 8.43 -13.51
N VAL A 189 3.82 7.25 -13.76
CA VAL A 189 3.76 6.59 -15.07
C VAL A 189 2.33 6.21 -15.43
N ALA A 190 1.55 5.66 -14.49
CA ALA A 190 0.14 5.35 -14.72
C ALA A 190 -0.65 6.59 -15.17
N GLY A 191 -0.45 7.74 -14.50
CA GLY A 191 -1.06 9.02 -14.87
C GLY A 191 -0.64 9.60 -16.22
N ILE A 192 0.55 9.25 -16.73
CA ILE A 192 0.98 9.62 -18.08
C ILE A 192 0.22 8.81 -19.15
N PHE A 193 -0.02 7.52 -18.89
CA PHE A 193 -0.75 6.64 -19.81
C PHE A 193 -2.26 6.81 -19.74
N ASP A 194 -2.80 7.03 -18.54
CA ASP A 194 -4.22 7.27 -18.30
C ASP A 194 -4.38 8.51 -17.39
N PRO A 195 -4.79 9.67 -17.93
CA PRO A 195 -5.01 10.88 -17.15
C PRO A 195 -6.05 10.74 -16.02
N ALA A 196 -6.94 9.74 -16.08
CA ALA A 196 -7.85 9.44 -14.97
C ALA A 196 -7.10 8.94 -13.72
N LEU A 197 -5.90 8.37 -13.90
CA LEU A 197 -4.99 7.90 -12.85
C LEU A 197 -3.91 8.93 -12.51
N ALA A 198 -4.02 10.17 -12.99
CA ALA A 198 -3.06 11.22 -12.64
C ALA A 198 -3.14 11.54 -11.15
N ARG A 199 -1.96 11.64 -10.51
CA ARG A 199 -1.83 12.05 -9.11
C ARG A 199 -2.53 13.39 -8.85
N TYR A 200 -3.01 13.58 -7.64
CA TYR A 200 -3.59 14.86 -7.27
C TYR A 200 -2.56 15.99 -7.34
N PRO A 201 -2.98 17.23 -7.70
CA PRO A 201 -2.08 18.38 -7.64
C PRO A 201 -1.71 18.70 -6.19
N ASP A 202 -0.61 19.42 -5.99
CA ASP A 202 -0.19 19.85 -4.64
C ASP A 202 -1.13 20.90 -4.02
N ALA A 203 -1.86 21.64 -4.87
CA ALA A 203 -2.87 22.62 -4.47
C ALA A 203 -3.88 22.87 -5.59
N ALA A 204 -5.11 23.22 -5.21
CA ALA A 204 -6.13 23.74 -6.13
C ALA A 204 -6.83 24.95 -5.50
N PRO A 205 -7.47 25.83 -6.30
CA PRO A 205 -8.30 26.91 -5.77
C PRO A 205 -9.40 26.35 -4.86
N ASP A 206 -9.46 26.85 -3.63
CA ASP A 206 -10.44 26.41 -2.66
C ASP A 206 -11.66 27.33 -2.65
N ALA A 207 -12.75 26.87 -3.27
CA ALA A 207 -14.02 27.59 -3.29
C ALA A 207 -14.77 27.57 -1.94
N ALA A 208 -14.31 26.79 -0.95
CA ALA A 208 -14.95 26.67 0.36
C ALA A 208 -13.90 26.50 1.49
N PRO A 209 -13.05 27.51 1.74
CA PRO A 209 -11.95 27.44 2.73
C PRO A 209 -12.42 27.12 4.15
N GLN A 210 -13.66 27.47 4.51
CA GLN A 210 -14.28 27.12 5.78
C GLN A 210 -14.41 25.60 5.97
N ARG A 211 -14.63 24.81 4.91
CA ARG A 211 -14.71 23.34 4.98
C ARG A 211 -13.33 22.76 5.23
N THR A 212 -12.31 23.28 4.56
CA THR A 212 -10.90 22.91 4.76
C THR A 212 -10.46 23.20 6.20
N ALA A 213 -10.83 24.35 6.75
CA ALA A 213 -10.55 24.70 8.15
C ALA A 213 -11.23 23.73 9.14
N ARG A 214 -12.49 23.36 8.90
CA ARG A 214 -13.20 22.36 9.72
C ARG A 214 -12.53 20.99 9.65
N PHE A 215 -12.15 20.53 8.46
CA PHE A 215 -11.47 19.24 8.31
C PHE A 215 -10.11 19.22 9.01
N ARG A 216 -9.35 20.32 8.93
CA ARG A 216 -8.10 20.47 9.70
C ARG A 216 -8.33 20.37 11.21
N ALA A 217 -9.36 21.04 11.73
CA ALA A 217 -9.71 20.97 13.15
C ALA A 217 -10.14 19.54 13.55
N LEU A 218 -10.88 18.84 12.68
CA LEU A 218 -11.29 17.46 12.89
C LEU A 218 -10.10 16.52 12.98
N LEU A 219 -9.11 16.63 12.08
CA LEU A 219 -7.89 15.80 12.12
C LEU A 219 -7.07 16.08 13.39
N ALA A 220 -6.97 17.35 13.81
CA ALA A 220 -6.30 17.71 15.06
C ALA A 220 -7.01 17.10 16.29
N ALA A 221 -8.34 17.14 16.31
CA ALA A 221 -9.14 16.51 17.37
C ALA A 221 -9.04 14.97 17.34
N ALA A 222 -8.97 14.36 16.15
CA ALA A 222 -8.75 12.93 15.98
C ALA A 222 -7.40 12.50 16.57
N ARG A 223 -6.31 13.20 16.21
CA ARG A 223 -4.96 12.94 16.71
C ARG A 223 -4.87 13.07 18.24
N SER A 224 -5.56 14.03 18.85
CA SER A 224 -5.57 14.20 20.31
C SER A 224 -6.55 13.28 21.06
N GLY A 225 -7.27 12.40 20.35
CA GLY A 225 -8.29 11.54 20.95
C GLY A 225 -9.57 12.28 21.37
N ALA A 226 -9.71 13.55 21.00
CA ALA A 226 -10.84 14.43 21.35
C ALA A 226 -11.90 14.54 20.24
N LEU A 227 -11.92 13.61 19.28
CA LEU A 227 -12.85 13.65 18.15
C LEU A 227 -14.31 13.47 18.60
N ASP A 228 -15.10 14.53 18.48
CA ASP A 228 -16.52 14.55 18.84
C ASP A 228 -17.37 13.67 17.89
N PRO A 229 -18.11 12.66 18.39
CA PRO A 229 -19.04 11.88 17.59
C PRO A 229 -20.10 12.71 16.86
N LEU A 230 -20.43 13.91 17.37
CA LEU A 230 -21.40 14.81 16.75
C LEU A 230 -20.86 15.49 15.49
N ALA A 231 -19.55 15.41 15.21
CA ALA A 231 -18.98 15.81 13.92
C ALA A 231 -19.43 14.90 12.76
N PHE A 232 -19.97 13.71 13.06
CA PHE A 232 -20.42 12.74 12.08
C PHE A 232 -21.95 12.74 11.94
N SER A 233 -22.41 12.54 10.70
CA SER A 233 -23.82 12.45 10.40
C SER A 233 -24.45 11.24 11.12
N PRO A 234 -25.74 11.32 11.50
CA PRO A 234 -26.40 10.25 12.25
C PRO A 234 -26.29 8.87 11.58
N ALA A 235 -26.30 8.83 10.24
CA ALA A 235 -26.23 7.60 9.46
C ALA A 235 -24.89 6.85 9.59
N VAL A 236 -23.80 7.55 9.91
CA VAL A 236 -22.45 6.94 9.96
C VAL A 236 -21.81 6.97 11.34
N ARG A 237 -22.42 7.64 12.32
CA ARG A 237 -21.88 7.76 13.68
C ARG A 237 -21.57 6.41 14.33
N GLY A 238 -22.36 5.38 14.06
CA GLY A 238 -22.12 4.01 14.55
C GLY A 238 -20.85 3.38 13.96
N ARG A 239 -20.52 3.67 12.70
CA ARG A 239 -19.26 3.24 12.04
C ARG A 239 -18.04 3.89 12.68
N PHE A 240 -18.18 5.14 13.13
CA PHE A 240 -17.12 5.95 13.77
C PHE A 240 -17.20 5.90 15.30
N GLY A 241 -17.42 4.70 15.85
CA GLY A 241 -17.49 4.47 17.30
C GLY A 241 -16.18 4.70 18.05
N GLU A 242 -16.20 4.54 19.37
CA GLU A 242 -15.04 4.80 20.24
C GLU A 242 -13.79 3.99 19.86
N ALA A 243 -13.93 2.70 19.56
CA ALA A 243 -12.81 1.83 19.17
C ALA A 243 -12.13 2.33 17.88
N TRP A 244 -12.93 2.72 16.89
CA TRP A 244 -12.42 3.31 15.65
C TRP A 244 -11.72 4.64 15.90
N ARG A 245 -12.31 5.54 16.70
CA ARG A 245 -11.68 6.84 17.03
C ARG A 245 -10.36 6.66 17.77
N ARG A 246 -10.24 5.66 18.65
CA ARG A 246 -8.99 5.31 19.31
C ARG A 246 -7.94 4.76 18.33
N SER A 247 -8.34 3.89 17.41
CA SER A 247 -7.46 3.38 16.35
C SER A 247 -6.98 4.52 15.45
N LEU A 248 -7.87 5.38 14.96
CA LEU A 248 -7.50 6.57 14.20
C LEU A 248 -6.58 7.51 14.98
N ALA A 249 -6.83 7.73 16.27
CA ALA A 249 -5.97 8.57 17.10
C ALA A 249 -4.55 8.00 17.20
N ARG A 250 -4.40 6.67 17.38
CA ARG A 250 -3.10 6.01 17.40
C ARG A 250 -2.38 6.11 16.06
N ASP A 251 -3.10 5.89 14.96
CA ASP A 251 -2.51 5.88 13.62
C ASP A 251 -2.12 7.29 13.20
N LEU A 252 -2.96 8.30 13.47
CA LEU A 252 -2.58 9.70 13.28
C LEU A 252 -1.46 10.12 14.22
N ALA A 253 -1.37 9.55 15.43
CA ALA A 253 -0.28 9.80 16.36
C ALA A 253 1.07 9.31 15.81
N SER A 254 1.08 8.13 15.18
CA SER A 254 2.30 7.47 14.68
C SER A 254 2.94 8.17 13.48
N VAL A 255 2.14 8.86 12.66
CA VAL A 255 2.61 9.53 11.42
C VAL A 255 3.10 10.98 11.63
N GLY A 256 3.12 11.48 12.87
CA GLY A 256 3.67 12.80 13.24
C GLY A 256 2.69 13.96 13.16
N GLU A 257 3.20 15.19 13.33
CA GLU A 257 2.36 16.41 13.39
C GLU A 257 1.76 16.78 12.03
N ILE A 258 0.52 17.28 12.06
CA ILE A 258 -0.18 17.79 10.87
C ILE A 258 0.36 19.18 10.54
N ARG A 259 1.20 19.27 9.51
CA ARG A 259 1.83 20.50 9.01
C ARG A 259 0.89 21.33 8.14
N GLY A 260 0.02 20.68 7.39
CA GLY A 260 -0.87 21.37 6.46
C GLY A 260 -2.04 20.50 6.01
N VAL A 261 -3.16 21.16 5.69
CA VAL A 261 -4.33 20.54 5.06
C VAL A 261 -4.73 21.48 3.93
N ARG A 262 -4.77 20.97 2.69
CA ARG A 262 -5.10 21.76 1.51
C ARG A 262 -6.15 21.03 0.67
N PHE A 263 -7.13 21.78 0.17
CA PHE A 263 -8.01 21.28 -0.87
C PHE A 263 -7.23 21.09 -2.17
N VAL A 264 -7.43 19.94 -2.85
CA VAL A 264 -6.72 19.62 -4.11
C VAL A 264 -7.63 19.17 -5.25
N ALA A 265 -8.80 18.61 -4.94
CA ALA A 265 -9.76 18.19 -5.97
C ALA A 265 -11.16 17.96 -5.39
N GLN A 266 -12.17 17.93 -6.25
CA GLN A 266 -13.44 17.26 -5.94
C GLN A 266 -13.24 15.74 -6.05
N GLY A 267 -13.89 14.98 -5.19
CA GLY A 267 -13.92 13.52 -5.27
C GLY A 267 -14.81 13.03 -6.41
N ALA A 268 -14.88 11.71 -6.58
CA ALA A 268 -15.73 11.09 -7.60
C ALA A 268 -17.23 11.16 -7.24
N GLY A 269 -17.56 11.15 -5.96
CA GLY A 269 -18.93 11.26 -5.46
C GLY A 269 -19.40 12.71 -5.30
N ALA A 270 -20.73 12.91 -5.38
CA ALA A 270 -21.33 14.21 -5.17
C ALA A 270 -21.02 14.76 -3.76
N GLY A 271 -20.48 15.98 -3.70
CA GLY A 271 -20.14 16.67 -2.46
C GLY A 271 -18.82 16.22 -1.81
N GLU A 272 -18.11 15.28 -2.43
CA GLU A 272 -16.81 14.80 -1.97
C GLU A 272 -15.69 15.80 -2.28
N ARG A 273 -14.79 15.98 -1.31
CA ARG A 273 -13.61 16.82 -1.44
C ARG A 273 -12.39 16.01 -1.06
N VAL A 274 -11.34 16.16 -1.85
CA VAL A 274 -10.04 15.54 -1.61
C VAL A 274 -9.13 16.57 -0.97
N TYR A 275 -8.55 16.19 0.17
CA TYR A 275 -7.62 17.01 0.92
C TYR A 275 -6.25 16.37 0.93
N ARG A 276 -5.23 17.14 0.55
CA ARG A 276 -3.83 16.79 0.75
C ARG A 276 -3.42 17.18 2.16
N VAL A 277 -2.97 16.21 2.94
CA VAL A 277 -2.54 16.38 4.33
C VAL A 277 -1.04 16.17 4.40
N GLU A 278 -0.33 17.23 4.79
CA GLU A 278 1.11 17.18 5.04
C GLU A 278 1.35 16.80 6.50
N LEU A 279 2.08 15.71 6.69
CA LEU A 279 2.54 15.21 7.97
C LEU A 279 4.07 15.31 8.03
N ASP A 280 4.66 15.13 9.22
CA ASP A 280 6.11 15.25 9.39
C ASP A 280 6.93 14.36 8.45
N GLN A 281 6.46 13.13 8.23
CA GLN A 281 7.21 12.11 7.52
C GLN A 281 6.58 11.70 6.18
N MET A 282 5.35 12.16 5.91
CA MET A 282 4.60 11.74 4.74
C MET A 282 3.58 12.77 4.27
N VAL A 283 3.02 12.51 3.09
CA VAL A 283 1.86 13.21 2.55
C VAL A 283 0.84 12.14 2.26
N ASP A 284 -0.40 12.39 2.67
CA ASP A 284 -1.53 11.51 2.40
C ASP A 284 -2.71 12.33 1.89
N TYR A 285 -3.68 11.65 1.28
CA TYR A 285 -4.86 12.29 0.72
C TYR A 285 -6.13 11.66 1.30
N PHE A 286 -7.07 12.51 1.69
CA PHE A 286 -8.31 12.10 2.33
C PHE A 286 -9.48 12.55 1.49
N THR A 287 -10.30 11.60 1.04
CA THR A 287 -11.58 11.89 0.40
C THR A 287 -12.67 11.98 1.47
N VAL A 288 -13.25 13.18 1.60
CA VAL A 288 -14.22 13.50 2.65
C VAL A 288 -15.53 13.95 2.02
N ARG A 289 -16.63 13.34 2.47
CA ARG A 289 -17.98 13.77 2.12
C ARG A 289 -18.66 14.38 3.33
N GLU A 290 -19.21 15.57 3.17
CA GLU A 290 -20.09 16.20 4.16
C GLU A 290 -21.54 16.12 3.65
N ASP A 291 -22.49 16.04 4.58
CA ASP A 291 -23.92 16.23 4.27
C ASP A 291 -24.29 17.72 4.17
N ASP A 292 -25.56 18.01 3.88
CA ASP A 292 -26.06 19.38 3.73
C ASP A 292 -25.97 20.22 5.02
N ALA A 293 -25.87 19.57 6.18
CA ALA A 293 -25.65 20.22 7.47
C ALA A 293 -24.15 20.48 7.75
N GLY A 294 -23.26 20.03 6.86
CA GLY A 294 -21.82 20.12 7.01
C GLY A 294 -21.24 19.10 7.99
N LEU A 295 -21.97 18.04 8.32
CA LEU A 295 -21.47 16.92 9.12
C LEU A 295 -20.78 15.90 8.23
N ILE A 296 -19.77 15.22 8.77
CA ILE A 296 -19.04 14.19 8.04
C ILE A 296 -19.95 12.99 7.78
N ALA A 297 -20.23 12.76 6.50
CA ALA A 297 -21.02 11.64 6.01
C ALA A 297 -20.13 10.48 5.52
N ASN A 298 -18.87 10.73 5.17
CA ASN A 298 -17.87 9.70 4.90
C ASN A 298 -16.45 10.29 4.99
N ILE A 299 -15.49 9.48 5.42
CA ILE A 299 -14.05 9.72 5.23
C ILE A 299 -13.48 8.43 4.66
N ASP A 300 -12.90 8.50 3.47
CA ASP A 300 -12.07 7.42 2.95
C ASP A 300 -10.67 7.54 3.56
N LEU A 301 -10.21 6.42 4.12
CA LEU A 301 -8.92 6.29 4.78
C LEU A 301 -7.98 5.35 4.04
N ARG A 302 -8.39 4.87 2.85
CA ARG A 302 -7.45 4.23 1.93
C ARG A 302 -6.38 5.24 1.54
N HIS A 303 -5.14 4.80 1.47
CA HIS A 303 -4.08 5.65 0.97
C HIS A 303 -4.38 6.04 -0.48
N GLU A 304 -4.22 7.33 -0.76
CA GLU A 304 -4.36 7.92 -2.08
C GLU A 304 -3.04 8.65 -2.46
N TYR A 305 -2.74 8.82 -3.75
CA TYR A 305 -1.40 9.23 -4.22
C TYR A 305 -1.32 10.54 -5.02
#